data_AF-A0A2M7KYU1-F1
#
_entry.id   AF-A0A2M7KYU1-F1
#
_cell.length_a   1.000
_cell.length_b   1.000
_cell.length_c   1.000
_cell.angle_alpha   90.00
_cell.angle_beta   90.00
_cell.angle_gamma   90.00
#
_symmetry.space_group_name_H-M   'P 1'
#
loop_
_entity.id
_entity.type
_entity.pdbx_description
1 polymer ?
#
loop_
_entity_poly.entity_id
_entity_poly.type
_entity_poly.pdbx_seq_one_letter_code
_entity_poly.pdbx_strand_id
1 'polypeptide(L)'
;MVRGNIIDLTAVGKPAPARAGLDLAASDVTASDNQVSVRGEVDPNVTGIRLSEPAINLLVHDNLVRTCGHGIVARPCRSSVTEVGAHGTFLESALPLEWPVGHRYRGWNLVWLGGANTDKLCTIAEFDAETCRFRLEQPLKISVGDSFAIFPPSANWTLHSNTIADCRRPVALDGYGSPTSVFRQNPVTRGWAADVAQAVTIAGEYKLIGNHLQGVDEPESAALVLLPCRAGKTLRNVVRDNVFENCVQPVQERAKSLWAAATKHGNTFLDCPSAEQTEAAPAEPIPAAFVPAEATRHALLEAGHLAGPIAVDGSIDEWPWTDPKRAMPIRYTPTGDELLDSKGRLCAA
;
A
#
# COMPACT_ATOMS: atom_id res chain seq x y z
N MET A 1 -3.21 -4.57 -14.02
CA MET A 1 -2.55 -3.31 -14.45
C MET A 1 -3.59 -2.20 -14.43
N VAL A 2 -3.28 -1.03 -13.86
CA VAL A 2 -4.16 0.15 -13.84
C VAL A 2 -3.43 1.32 -14.46
N ARG A 3 -3.87 1.82 -15.62
CA ARG A 3 -3.11 2.82 -16.37
C ARG A 3 -3.95 3.87 -17.06
N GLY A 4 -3.42 5.10 -17.14
CA GLY A 4 -3.93 6.14 -18.04
C GLY A 4 -5.23 6.78 -17.59
N ASN A 5 -5.58 6.66 -16.31
CA ASN A 5 -6.85 7.16 -15.80
C ASN A 5 -6.74 8.61 -15.34
N ILE A 6 -7.85 9.35 -15.47
CA ILE A 6 -8.05 10.63 -14.77
C ILE A 6 -9.10 10.38 -13.69
N ILE A 7 -8.67 10.46 -12.44
CA ILE A 7 -9.47 10.16 -11.26
C ILE A 7 -9.69 11.46 -10.49
N ASP A 8 -10.88 12.03 -10.70
CA ASP A 8 -11.33 13.21 -10.00
C ASP A 8 -12.11 12.81 -8.76
N LEU A 9 -11.57 13.16 -7.59
CA LEU A 9 -12.14 12.80 -6.31
C LEU A 9 -12.94 13.95 -5.70
N THR A 10 -13.27 15.02 -6.41
CA THR A 10 -14.01 16.17 -5.85
C THR A 10 -15.37 15.75 -5.28
N ALA A 11 -15.60 16.02 -3.99
CA ALA A 11 -16.88 15.74 -3.35
C ALA A 11 -17.90 16.86 -3.60
N VAL A 12 -19.14 16.50 -3.90
CA VAL A 12 -20.25 17.45 -4.18
C VAL A 12 -20.99 17.87 -2.91
N GLY A 13 -20.75 17.20 -1.77
CA GLY A 13 -21.43 17.47 -0.49
C GLY A 13 -20.49 17.43 0.73
N LYS A 14 -20.92 18.07 1.83
CA LYS A 14 -20.21 18.06 3.12
C LYS A 14 -21.02 17.29 4.18
N PRO A 15 -20.39 16.47 5.04
CA PRO A 15 -18.95 16.16 5.06
C PRO A 15 -18.56 15.18 3.93
N ALA A 16 -17.37 15.36 3.35
CA ALA A 16 -16.86 14.47 2.31
C ALA A 16 -16.34 13.16 2.95
N PRO A 17 -16.76 11.97 2.45
CA PRO A 17 -16.30 10.70 2.99
C PRO A 17 -14.82 10.45 2.65
N ALA A 18 -14.16 9.65 3.47
CA ALA A 18 -12.81 9.16 3.18
C ALA A 18 -12.82 8.30 1.92
N ARG A 19 -11.86 8.53 1.03
CA ARG A 19 -11.77 7.84 -0.26
C ARG A 19 -10.33 7.80 -0.76
N ALA A 20 -10.04 6.78 -1.57
CA ALA A 20 -8.75 6.63 -2.23
C ALA A 20 -8.96 6.66 -3.75
N GLY A 21 -8.03 7.27 -4.49
CA GLY A 21 -8.05 7.21 -5.95
C GLY A 21 -7.67 5.82 -6.44
N LEU A 22 -6.54 5.31 -5.96
CA LEU A 22 -6.09 3.96 -6.18
C LEU A 22 -5.84 3.27 -4.83
N ASP A 23 -6.41 2.07 -4.64
CA ASP A 23 -6.12 1.21 -3.48
C ASP A 23 -5.52 -0.10 -3.97
N LEU A 24 -4.20 -0.25 -3.77
CA LEU A 24 -3.39 -1.36 -4.28
C LEU A 24 -3.09 -2.32 -3.12
N ALA A 25 -4.00 -3.27 -2.91
CA ALA A 25 -3.90 -4.31 -1.89
C ALA A 25 -3.61 -5.71 -2.45
N ALA A 26 -3.60 -5.87 -3.78
CA ALA A 26 -3.26 -7.12 -4.45
C ALA A 26 -1.80 -7.13 -4.92
N SER A 27 -1.20 -8.31 -4.96
CA SER A 27 0.17 -8.53 -5.47
C SER A 27 0.23 -8.42 -7.00
N ASP A 28 1.45 -8.20 -7.53
CA ASP A 28 1.75 -8.16 -8.97
C ASP A 28 0.98 -7.05 -9.72
N VAL A 29 0.75 -5.93 -9.02
CA VAL A 29 0.04 -4.78 -9.59
C VAL A 29 1.02 -3.72 -10.08
N THR A 30 0.85 -3.36 -11.35
CA THR A 30 1.42 -2.12 -11.91
C THR A 30 0.35 -1.03 -12.00
N ALA A 31 0.64 0.14 -11.45
CA ALA A 31 -0.17 1.35 -11.56
C ALA A 31 0.64 2.48 -12.19
N SER A 32 0.27 2.92 -13.40
CA SER A 32 1.05 3.93 -14.12
C SER A 32 0.28 4.95 -14.93
N ASP A 33 0.88 6.10 -15.21
CA ASP A 33 0.29 7.18 -16.02
C ASP A 33 -1.11 7.62 -15.53
N ASN A 34 -1.42 7.49 -14.23
CA ASN A 34 -2.70 7.93 -13.68
C ASN A 34 -2.59 9.35 -13.12
N GLN A 35 -3.66 10.12 -13.26
CA GLN A 35 -3.82 11.43 -12.65
C GLN A 35 -4.88 11.34 -11.57
N VAL A 36 -4.51 11.56 -10.32
CA VAL A 36 -5.41 11.55 -9.17
C VAL A 36 -5.44 12.94 -8.56
N SER A 37 -6.62 13.55 -8.51
CA SER A 37 -6.74 14.92 -8.01
C SER A 37 -8.07 15.23 -7.37
N VAL A 38 -8.08 16.31 -6.60
CA VAL A 38 -9.27 17.01 -6.11
C VAL A 38 -9.25 18.40 -6.71
N ARG A 39 -10.39 18.91 -7.18
CA ARG A 39 -10.51 20.29 -7.64
C ARG A 39 -10.66 21.24 -6.45
N GLY A 40 -9.93 22.35 -6.48
CA GLY A 40 -10.02 23.40 -5.47
C GLY A 40 -9.05 23.19 -4.32
N GLU A 41 -9.55 23.35 -3.08
CA GLU A 41 -8.74 23.19 -1.87
C GLU A 41 -8.40 21.72 -1.58
N VAL A 42 -7.32 21.52 -0.84
CA VAL A 42 -6.88 20.19 -0.38
C VAL A 42 -8.00 19.52 0.44
N ASP A 43 -8.41 18.31 0.04
CA ASP A 43 -9.36 17.52 0.83
C ASP A 43 -8.61 16.58 1.79
N PRO A 44 -8.65 16.80 3.12
CA PRO A 44 -7.91 16.01 4.09
C PRO A 44 -8.36 14.54 4.17
N ASN A 45 -9.54 14.20 3.65
CA ASN A 45 -10.10 12.84 3.66
C ASN A 45 -9.72 12.02 2.41
N VAL A 46 -8.99 12.62 1.46
CA VAL A 46 -8.59 11.96 0.22
C VAL A 46 -7.18 11.40 0.33
N THR A 47 -7.04 10.13 -0.07
CA THR A 47 -5.75 9.50 -0.38
C THR A 47 -5.60 9.39 -1.89
N GLY A 48 -4.48 9.83 -2.46
CA GLY A 48 -4.21 9.67 -3.89
C GLY A 48 -4.02 8.19 -4.24
N ILE A 49 -2.92 7.61 -3.76
CA ILE A 49 -2.58 6.20 -3.95
C ILE A 49 -2.32 5.57 -2.58
N ARG A 50 -3.02 4.48 -2.30
CA ARG A 50 -2.80 3.62 -1.14
C ARG A 50 -2.17 2.31 -1.57
N LEU A 51 -1.12 1.93 -0.88
CA LEU A 51 -0.45 0.63 -0.98
C LEU A 51 -0.68 -0.08 0.36
N SER A 52 -1.08 -1.34 0.30
CA SER A 52 -1.36 -2.11 1.51
C SER A 52 -0.52 -3.38 1.50
N GLU A 53 0.24 -3.60 2.58
CA GLU A 53 0.66 -4.96 2.90
C GLU A 53 -0.62 -5.81 3.07
N PRO A 54 -0.60 -7.12 2.75
CA PRO A 54 0.55 -7.94 2.37
C PRO A 54 1.02 -7.83 0.92
N ALA A 55 0.44 -7.01 0.04
CA ALA A 55 0.75 -7.03 -1.39
C ALA A 55 2.27 -7.03 -1.70
N ILE A 56 2.70 -7.88 -2.64
CA ILE A 56 4.09 -7.93 -3.14
C ILE A 56 4.17 -7.55 -4.61
N ASN A 57 5.37 -7.21 -5.10
CA ASN A 57 5.64 -6.89 -6.50
C ASN A 57 4.79 -5.71 -7.03
N LEU A 58 4.71 -4.64 -6.24
CA LEU A 58 4.03 -3.41 -6.65
C LEU A 58 4.97 -2.52 -7.47
N LEU A 59 4.49 -2.08 -8.63
CA LEU A 59 5.19 -1.12 -9.48
C LEU A 59 4.30 0.10 -9.71
N VAL A 60 4.67 1.25 -9.12
CA VAL A 60 3.87 2.48 -9.18
C VAL A 60 4.72 3.58 -9.79
N HIS A 61 4.38 4.01 -11.00
CA HIS A 61 5.20 4.99 -11.70
C HIS A 61 4.48 5.94 -12.64
N ASP A 62 5.09 7.09 -12.89
CA ASP A 62 4.57 8.11 -13.81
C ASP A 62 3.14 8.58 -13.47
N ASN A 63 2.75 8.47 -12.18
CA ASN A 63 1.47 8.99 -11.72
C ASN A 63 1.61 10.45 -11.27
N LEU A 64 0.56 11.23 -11.50
CA LEU A 64 0.38 12.58 -10.98
C LEU A 64 -0.64 12.54 -9.85
N VAL A 65 -0.23 12.94 -8.64
CA VAL A 65 -1.10 13.00 -7.45
C VAL A 65 -1.10 14.42 -6.90
N ARG A 66 -2.28 15.05 -6.83
CA ARG A 66 -2.40 16.45 -6.38
C ARG A 66 -3.59 16.72 -5.48
N THR A 67 -3.46 17.73 -4.62
CA THR A 67 -4.59 18.30 -3.85
C THR A 67 -5.26 17.28 -2.89
N CYS A 68 -4.50 16.28 -2.45
CA CYS A 68 -4.99 15.22 -1.57
C CYS A 68 -4.56 15.47 -0.11
N GLY A 69 -5.36 14.99 0.85
CA GLY A 69 -4.95 14.91 2.25
C GLY A 69 -3.68 14.06 2.39
N HIS A 70 -3.63 12.93 1.69
CA HIS A 70 -2.44 12.11 1.53
C HIS A 70 -2.14 11.84 0.06
N GLY A 71 -0.89 12.02 -0.37
CA GLY A 71 -0.49 11.71 -1.74
C GLY A 71 -0.34 10.20 -1.97
N ILE A 72 0.78 9.64 -1.52
CA ILE A 72 1.05 8.20 -1.52
C ILE A 72 1.15 7.70 -0.07
N VAL A 73 0.42 6.64 0.27
CA VAL A 73 0.48 6.01 1.59
C VAL A 73 0.73 4.53 1.45
N ALA A 74 1.78 4.01 2.09
CA ALA A 74 1.94 2.60 2.36
C ALA A 74 1.46 2.28 3.77
N ARG A 75 0.62 1.24 3.93
CA ARG A 75 0.08 0.83 5.24
C ARG A 75 0.41 -0.62 5.56
N PRO A 76 0.64 -0.93 6.85
CA PRO A 76 0.75 -2.31 7.27
C PRO A 76 -0.62 -3.00 7.28
N CYS A 77 -0.64 -4.28 6.95
CA CYS A 77 -1.80 -5.12 7.19
C CYS A 77 -1.86 -5.49 8.65
N ARG A 78 -3.01 -5.30 9.30
CA ARG A 78 -3.22 -5.68 10.69
C ARG A 78 -4.40 -6.64 10.77
N SER A 79 -4.31 -7.59 11.68
CA SER A 79 -5.39 -8.51 11.99
C SER A 79 -5.38 -8.91 13.47
N SER A 80 -6.37 -9.68 13.86
CA SER A 80 -6.53 -10.24 15.20
C SER A 80 -6.89 -11.71 15.14
N VAL A 81 -6.40 -12.46 16.13
CA VAL A 81 -6.73 -13.88 16.28
C VAL A 81 -8.21 -14.02 16.64
N THR A 82 -8.97 -14.76 15.84
CA THR A 82 -10.40 -15.03 16.07
C THR A 82 -10.63 -16.39 16.71
N GLU A 83 -9.77 -17.36 16.43
CA GLU A 83 -9.86 -18.71 16.97
C GLU A 83 -8.46 -19.32 17.14
N VAL A 84 -8.26 -20.10 18.19
CA VAL A 84 -7.03 -20.87 18.41
C VAL A 84 -7.36 -22.36 18.25
N GLY A 85 -6.71 -23.01 17.29
CA GLY A 85 -6.86 -24.42 17.00
C GLY A 85 -5.84 -25.31 17.70
N ALA A 86 -5.93 -26.60 17.41
CA ALA A 86 -4.95 -27.58 17.86
C ALA A 86 -3.55 -27.28 17.25
N HIS A 87 -2.52 -27.80 17.92
CA HIS A 87 -1.13 -27.75 17.45
C HIS A 87 -0.59 -26.32 17.18
N GLY A 88 -1.12 -25.31 17.89
CA GLY A 88 -0.67 -23.93 17.77
C GLY A 88 -1.11 -23.24 16.48
N THR A 89 -2.17 -23.74 15.84
CA THR A 89 -2.79 -23.08 14.68
C THR A 89 -3.78 -22.01 15.11
N PHE A 90 -4.08 -21.04 14.26
CA PHE A 90 -5.09 -20.02 14.56
C PHE A 90 -5.76 -19.45 13.31
N LEU A 91 -6.97 -18.91 13.48
CA LEU A 91 -7.71 -18.12 12.49
C LEU A 91 -7.57 -16.63 12.79
N GLU A 92 -7.79 -15.82 11.77
CA GLU A 92 -7.71 -14.36 11.84
C GLU A 92 -8.93 -13.71 11.15
N SER A 93 -9.04 -12.38 11.17
CA SER A 93 -10.27 -11.67 10.79
C SER A 93 -10.20 -10.77 9.54
N ALA A 94 -9.02 -10.48 9.00
CA ALA A 94 -8.85 -9.33 8.10
C ALA A 94 -7.78 -9.49 7.00
N LEU A 95 -6.93 -10.51 7.03
CA LEU A 95 -5.92 -10.70 6.00
C LEU A 95 -6.56 -11.17 4.69
N PRO A 96 -5.98 -10.81 3.53
CA PRO A 96 -6.40 -11.37 2.25
C PRO A 96 -6.31 -12.89 2.25
N LEU A 97 -7.35 -13.55 1.74
CA LEU A 97 -7.33 -14.99 1.54
C LEU A 97 -6.39 -15.33 0.37
N GLU A 98 -5.53 -16.32 0.59
CA GLU A 98 -4.59 -16.80 -0.41
C GLU A 98 -5.14 -18.04 -1.12
N TRP A 99 -4.90 -18.11 -2.43
CA TRP A 99 -5.22 -19.31 -3.21
C TRP A 99 -4.30 -20.47 -2.81
N PRO A 100 -4.75 -21.75 -2.93
CA PRO A 100 -3.91 -22.91 -2.61
C PRO A 100 -2.58 -22.96 -3.38
N VAL A 101 -2.55 -22.40 -4.59
CA VAL A 101 -1.36 -22.31 -5.45
C VAL A 101 -0.49 -21.06 -5.20
N GLY A 102 -0.91 -20.18 -4.29
CA GLY A 102 -0.20 -18.95 -3.93
C GLY A 102 0.97 -19.19 -2.97
N HIS A 103 1.55 -18.10 -2.47
CA HIS A 103 2.67 -18.16 -1.53
C HIS A 103 2.26 -18.65 -0.14
N ARG A 104 0.96 -18.59 0.19
CA ARG A 104 0.39 -19.07 1.47
C ARG A 104 1.17 -18.56 2.69
N TYR A 105 1.54 -17.28 2.63
CA TYR A 105 2.31 -16.55 3.65
C TYR A 105 3.55 -17.28 4.21
N ARG A 106 4.09 -18.29 3.53
CA ARG A 106 5.15 -19.14 4.09
C ARG A 106 6.46 -18.38 4.17
N GLY A 107 7.10 -18.37 5.34
CA GLY A 107 8.32 -17.61 5.60
C GLY A 107 8.10 -16.11 5.78
N TRP A 108 6.84 -15.66 5.87
CA TRP A 108 6.53 -14.26 6.13
C TRP A 108 6.70 -13.92 7.60
N ASN A 109 6.95 -12.65 7.86
CA ASN A 109 7.10 -12.15 9.20
C ASN A 109 5.73 -11.82 9.78
N LEU A 110 5.54 -12.16 11.06
CA LEU A 110 4.43 -11.74 11.88
C LEU A 110 4.98 -10.99 13.08
N VAL A 111 4.49 -9.79 13.34
CA VAL A 111 4.78 -9.05 14.57
C VAL A 111 3.50 -8.88 15.37
N TRP A 112 3.57 -9.25 16.64
CA TRP A 112 2.47 -9.09 17.58
C TRP A 112 2.38 -7.63 18.03
N LEU A 113 1.19 -7.04 17.89
CA LEU A 113 0.89 -5.65 18.24
C LEU A 113 0.16 -5.52 19.59
N GLY A 114 -0.39 -6.63 20.10
CA GLY A 114 -1.10 -6.66 21.37
C GLY A 114 -1.20 -8.06 21.95
N GLY A 115 -1.46 -8.14 23.25
CA GLY A 115 -1.55 -9.39 24.00
C GLY A 115 -0.23 -9.83 24.64
N ALA A 116 -0.17 -11.09 25.08
CA ALA A 116 0.99 -11.61 25.83
C ALA A 116 2.29 -11.71 25.00
N ASN A 117 2.18 -11.56 23.68
CA ASN A 117 3.30 -11.64 22.75
C ASN A 117 3.69 -10.29 22.15
N THR A 118 3.13 -9.16 22.62
CA THR A 118 3.42 -7.82 22.11
C THR A 118 4.92 -7.61 21.85
N ASP A 119 5.22 -7.00 20.70
CA ASP A 119 6.56 -6.72 20.17
C ASP A 119 7.41 -7.95 19.77
N LYS A 120 6.88 -9.17 19.90
CA LYS A 120 7.58 -10.35 19.39
C LYS A 120 7.43 -10.46 17.88
N LEU A 121 8.56 -10.70 17.21
CA LEU A 121 8.65 -11.05 15.81
C LEU A 121 8.66 -12.59 15.67
N CYS A 122 7.89 -13.10 14.71
CA CYS A 122 7.71 -14.51 14.41
C CYS A 122 7.75 -14.75 12.90
N THR A 123 7.90 -16.02 12.53
CA THR A 123 7.82 -16.47 11.14
C THR A 123 6.60 -17.35 10.98
N ILE A 124 5.85 -17.14 9.90
CA ILE A 124 4.75 -18.02 9.50
C ILE A 124 5.34 -19.28 8.87
N ALA A 125 5.16 -20.42 9.54
CA ALA A 125 5.59 -21.72 9.05
C ALA A 125 4.70 -22.20 7.90
N GLU A 126 3.41 -21.92 8.01
CA GLU A 126 2.38 -22.42 7.11
C GLU A 126 1.09 -21.61 7.20
N PHE A 127 0.40 -21.45 6.07
CA PHE A 127 -1.01 -21.09 5.97
C PHE A 127 -1.72 -22.18 5.16
N ASP A 128 -2.77 -22.75 5.73
CA ASP A 128 -3.65 -23.68 5.06
C ASP A 128 -4.77 -22.89 4.37
N ALA A 129 -4.82 -22.93 3.04
CA ALA A 129 -5.80 -22.20 2.23
C ALA A 129 -7.21 -22.82 2.30
N GLU A 130 -7.36 -24.09 2.67
CA GLU A 130 -8.67 -24.73 2.81
C GLU A 130 -9.31 -24.37 4.14
N THR A 131 -8.52 -24.41 5.21
CA THR A 131 -9.01 -24.11 6.56
C THR A 131 -8.79 -22.66 6.99
N CYS A 132 -8.07 -21.86 6.19
CA CYS A 132 -7.64 -20.48 6.47
C CYS A 132 -6.81 -20.33 7.75
N ARG A 133 -6.13 -21.38 8.19
CA ARG A 133 -5.37 -21.40 9.45
C ARG A 133 -3.89 -21.11 9.25
N PHE A 134 -3.37 -20.29 10.15
CA PHE A 134 -1.95 -19.99 10.27
C PHE A 134 -1.28 -20.91 11.29
N ARG A 135 -0.01 -21.21 11.06
CA ARG A 135 0.90 -21.84 12.04
C ARG A 135 2.22 -21.10 12.05
N LEU A 136 2.75 -20.83 13.25
CA LEU A 136 4.05 -20.16 13.42
C LEU A 136 5.18 -21.18 13.59
N GLU A 137 6.39 -20.78 13.21
CA GLU A 137 7.60 -21.57 13.50
C GLU A 137 7.90 -21.58 15.00
N GLN A 138 7.71 -20.44 15.67
CA GLN A 138 7.95 -20.30 17.09
C GLN A 138 6.75 -20.82 17.90
N PRO A 139 6.98 -21.70 18.90
CA PRO A 139 5.92 -22.19 19.77
C PRO A 139 5.54 -21.08 20.77
N LEU A 140 4.56 -20.26 20.38
CA LEU A 140 4.01 -19.21 21.24
C LEU A 140 2.65 -19.58 21.79
N LYS A 141 2.36 -19.11 23.00
CA LYS A 141 1.00 -19.14 23.55
C LYS A 141 0.18 -18.04 22.87
N ILE A 142 -0.72 -18.44 21.98
CA ILE A 142 -1.61 -17.53 21.24
C ILE A 142 -2.98 -17.54 21.93
N SER A 143 -3.61 -16.37 22.02
CA SER A 143 -4.95 -16.19 22.58
C SER A 143 -5.86 -15.44 21.60
N VAL A 144 -7.17 -15.72 21.66
CA VAL A 144 -8.17 -14.95 20.92
C VAL A 144 -8.08 -13.48 21.32
N GLY A 145 -8.12 -12.58 20.34
CA GLY A 145 -7.97 -11.14 20.52
C GLY A 145 -6.53 -10.63 20.46
N ASP A 146 -5.52 -11.50 20.48
CA ASP A 146 -4.14 -11.08 20.20
C ASP A 146 -4.10 -10.43 18.80
N SER A 147 -3.56 -9.21 18.71
CA SER A 147 -3.46 -8.48 17.45
C SER A 147 -2.06 -8.56 16.88
N PHE A 148 -1.95 -8.57 15.56
CA PHE A 148 -0.68 -8.71 14.85
C PHE A 148 -0.70 -7.99 13.51
N ALA A 149 0.47 -7.81 12.94
CA ALA A 149 0.67 -7.43 11.54
C ALA A 149 1.56 -8.45 10.84
N ILE A 150 1.34 -8.62 9.54
CA ILE A 150 2.19 -9.46 8.70
C ILE A 150 2.88 -8.63 7.64
N PHE A 151 4.08 -9.04 7.25
CA PHE A 151 4.81 -8.43 6.17
C PHE A 151 5.78 -9.42 5.51
N PRO A 152 5.97 -9.31 4.18
CA PRO A 152 6.81 -10.22 3.43
C PRO A 152 8.30 -10.04 3.77
N PRO A 153 9.15 -11.07 3.61
CA PRO A 153 10.61 -10.89 3.70
C PRO A 153 11.13 -10.00 2.56
N SER A 154 10.43 -9.97 1.42
CA SER A 154 10.69 -9.09 0.29
C SER A 154 9.38 -8.60 -0.30
N ALA A 155 9.01 -7.34 -0.04
CA ALA A 155 7.84 -6.71 -0.63
C ALA A 155 8.01 -6.42 -2.13
N ASN A 156 9.24 -6.11 -2.56
CA ASN A 156 9.57 -5.78 -3.96
C ASN A 156 8.71 -4.64 -4.53
N TRP A 157 8.53 -3.58 -3.74
CA TRP A 157 7.81 -2.39 -4.17
C TRP A 157 8.75 -1.41 -4.86
N THR A 158 8.39 -0.94 -6.04
CA THR A 158 9.12 0.11 -6.75
C THR A 158 8.18 1.28 -7.05
N LEU A 159 8.42 2.39 -6.39
CA LEU A 159 7.64 3.63 -6.50
C LEU A 159 8.54 4.69 -7.14
N HIS A 160 8.34 5.00 -8.42
CA HIS A 160 9.24 5.91 -9.11
C HIS A 160 8.61 6.85 -10.13
N SER A 161 9.24 7.98 -10.41
CA SER A 161 8.77 8.94 -11.41
C SER A 161 7.34 9.46 -11.14
N ASN A 162 6.83 9.35 -9.91
CA ASN A 162 5.53 9.91 -9.55
C ASN A 162 5.72 11.38 -9.17
N THR A 163 4.86 12.24 -9.68
CA THR A 163 4.78 13.64 -9.26
C THR A 163 3.74 13.77 -8.15
N ILE A 164 4.20 14.13 -6.96
CA ILE A 164 3.32 14.39 -5.81
C ILE A 164 3.41 15.87 -5.47
N ALA A 165 2.28 16.58 -5.56
CA ALA A 165 2.23 18.00 -5.30
C ALA A 165 0.99 18.36 -4.49
N ASP A 166 0.99 19.52 -3.83
CA ASP A 166 -0.22 20.12 -3.27
C ASP A 166 -0.95 19.20 -2.27
N CYS A 167 -0.22 18.31 -1.56
CA CYS A 167 -0.80 17.36 -0.61
C CYS A 167 -0.42 17.72 0.83
N ARG A 168 -1.35 17.56 1.78
CA ARG A 168 -1.06 17.86 3.20
C ARG A 168 -0.03 16.89 3.81
N ARG A 169 -0.09 15.63 3.40
CA ARG A 169 0.87 14.56 3.74
C ARG A 169 1.30 13.88 2.44
N PRO A 170 2.29 14.43 1.71
CA PRO A 170 2.63 13.95 0.38
C PRO A 170 2.97 12.47 0.32
N VAL A 171 3.85 11.99 1.21
CA VAL A 171 4.26 10.57 1.23
C VAL A 171 4.35 10.05 2.67
N ALA A 172 3.65 8.96 2.96
CA ALA A 172 3.74 8.23 4.23
C ALA A 172 4.04 6.75 3.98
N LEU A 173 5.27 6.33 4.22
CA LEU A 173 5.74 4.94 4.08
C LEU A 173 5.66 4.22 5.43
N ASP A 174 4.42 3.98 5.89
CA ASP A 174 4.12 3.44 7.22
C ASP A 174 4.07 1.89 7.30
N GLY A 175 4.08 1.21 6.15
CA GLY A 175 4.23 -0.25 6.05
C GLY A 175 5.65 -0.70 6.45
N TYR A 176 5.82 -1.98 6.79
CA TYR A 176 7.13 -2.52 7.18
C TYR A 176 8.14 -2.49 6.04
N GLY A 177 7.67 -2.66 4.79
CA GLY A 177 8.52 -2.67 3.61
C GLY A 177 9.55 -3.80 3.68
N SER A 178 10.68 -3.61 2.99
CA SER A 178 11.75 -4.61 2.89
C SER A 178 13.00 -3.97 2.29
N PRO A 179 14.17 -4.64 2.32
CA PRO A 179 15.35 -4.21 1.57
C PRO A 179 15.12 -4.05 0.05
N THR A 180 14.02 -4.59 -0.48
CA THR A 180 13.61 -4.51 -1.89
C THR A 180 12.59 -3.40 -2.17
N SER A 181 12.15 -2.67 -1.13
CA SER A 181 11.22 -1.53 -1.29
C SER A 181 11.98 -0.25 -1.65
N VAL A 182 11.62 0.37 -2.77
CA VAL A 182 12.33 1.50 -3.37
C VAL A 182 11.36 2.64 -3.68
N PHE A 183 11.67 3.82 -3.17
CA PHE A 183 11.04 5.09 -3.52
C PHE A 183 12.10 5.96 -4.22
N ARG A 184 12.02 6.11 -5.55
CA ARG A 184 13.09 6.76 -6.32
C ARG A 184 12.60 7.76 -7.37
N GLN A 185 13.37 8.82 -7.60
CA GLN A 185 13.12 9.74 -8.72
C GLN A 185 11.70 10.34 -8.71
N ASN A 186 11.12 10.55 -7.53
CA ASN A 186 9.84 11.21 -7.38
C ASN A 186 10.06 12.69 -7.02
N PRO A 187 9.56 13.64 -7.81
CA PRO A 187 9.40 15.01 -7.34
C PRO A 187 8.22 15.09 -6.35
N VAL A 188 8.51 15.55 -5.14
CA VAL A 188 7.57 15.73 -4.04
C VAL A 188 7.64 17.19 -3.61
N THR A 189 6.56 17.93 -3.87
CA THR A 189 6.50 19.37 -3.63
C THR A 189 5.34 19.71 -2.71
N ARG A 190 5.56 20.63 -1.76
CA ARG A 190 4.44 21.18 -0.96
C ARG A 190 3.44 21.90 -1.87
N GLY A 191 3.95 22.65 -2.85
CA GLY A 191 3.14 23.49 -3.71
C GLY A 191 2.35 24.51 -2.90
N TRP A 192 1.04 24.54 -3.06
CA TRP A 192 0.16 25.49 -2.35
C TRP A 192 -0.46 24.92 -1.07
N ALA A 193 -0.17 23.65 -0.72
CA ALA A 193 -0.70 23.05 0.48
C ALA A 193 -0.15 23.77 1.72
N ALA A 194 -1.04 24.01 2.69
CA ALA A 194 -0.71 24.53 4.01
C ALA A 194 -0.72 23.40 5.06
N ASP A 195 -0.10 23.65 6.20
CA ASP A 195 0.02 22.72 7.33
C ASP A 195 0.72 21.40 6.94
N VAL A 196 1.78 21.52 6.13
CA VAL A 196 2.61 20.40 5.68
C VAL A 196 3.79 20.24 6.63
N ALA A 197 3.56 19.49 7.70
CA ALA A 197 4.60 19.17 8.68
C ALA A 197 5.73 18.30 8.10
N GLN A 198 5.47 17.54 7.03
CA GLN A 198 6.50 16.73 6.39
C GLN A 198 6.20 16.38 4.93
N ALA A 199 7.23 16.22 4.09
CA ALA A 199 7.06 15.69 2.73
C ALA A 199 7.04 14.16 2.71
N VAL A 200 8.00 13.51 3.38
CA VAL A 200 8.13 12.05 3.42
C VAL A 200 8.28 11.56 4.86
N THR A 201 7.47 10.60 5.25
CA THR A 201 7.64 9.85 6.51
C THR A 201 7.99 8.38 6.22
N ILE A 202 8.91 7.80 6.99
CA ILE A 202 9.30 6.39 6.88
C ILE A 202 9.21 5.70 8.24
N ALA A 203 8.41 4.64 8.33
CA ALA A 203 8.33 3.77 9.52
C ALA A 203 8.84 2.33 9.27
N GLY A 204 9.17 2.00 8.03
CA GLY A 204 9.68 0.69 7.63
C GLY A 204 11.05 0.76 6.96
N GLU A 205 11.40 -0.31 6.26
CA GLU A 205 12.66 -0.43 5.55
C GLU A 205 12.48 -0.08 4.07
N TYR A 206 13.07 1.03 3.64
CA TYR A 206 12.94 1.59 2.30
C TYR A 206 14.26 2.17 1.80
N LYS A 207 14.41 2.18 0.47
CA LYS A 207 15.47 2.91 -0.23
C LYS A 207 14.88 4.19 -0.84
N LEU A 208 15.34 5.35 -0.39
CA LEU A 208 15.04 6.66 -0.96
C LEU A 208 16.19 7.10 -1.85
N ILE A 209 15.97 7.09 -3.16
CA ILE A 209 17.04 7.30 -4.15
C ILE A 209 16.65 8.38 -5.16
N GLY A 210 17.42 9.45 -5.28
CA GLY A 210 17.22 10.38 -6.39
C GLY A 210 15.92 11.18 -6.35
N ASN A 211 15.25 11.30 -5.20
CA ASN A 211 14.01 12.06 -5.07
C ASN A 211 14.32 13.55 -4.92
N HIS A 212 13.37 14.40 -5.30
CA HIS A 212 13.45 15.85 -5.10
C HIS A 212 12.33 16.26 -4.15
N LEU A 213 12.70 16.65 -2.93
CA LEU A 213 11.78 17.07 -1.89
C LEU A 213 11.89 18.59 -1.76
N GLN A 214 10.80 19.31 -2.05
CA GLN A 214 10.84 20.77 -2.17
C GLN A 214 9.74 21.48 -1.38
N GLY A 215 10.12 22.58 -0.72
CA GLY A 215 9.19 23.57 -0.16
C GLY A 215 8.56 23.16 1.17
N VAL A 216 9.24 22.37 1.99
CA VAL A 216 8.79 22.01 3.35
C VAL A 216 9.36 23.03 4.32
N ASP A 217 8.86 24.26 4.20
CA ASP A 217 9.42 25.50 4.77
C ASP A 217 8.61 26.08 5.94
N GLU A 218 7.58 25.37 6.39
CA GLU A 218 6.76 25.78 7.54
C GLU A 218 7.51 25.57 8.87
N PRO A 219 7.19 26.35 9.93
CA PRO A 219 7.76 26.14 11.25
C PRO A 219 7.60 24.70 11.73
N GLU A 220 8.65 24.15 12.34
CA GLU A 220 8.69 22.77 12.87
C GLU A 220 8.52 21.65 11.83
N SER A 221 8.47 22.00 10.54
CA SER A 221 8.35 21.02 9.45
C SER A 221 9.70 20.39 9.08
N ALA A 222 9.63 19.17 8.54
CA ALA A 222 10.81 18.44 8.09
C ALA A 222 10.57 17.71 6.76
N ALA A 223 11.49 17.82 5.80
CA ALA A 223 11.33 17.17 4.51
C ALA A 223 11.29 15.63 4.61
N LEU A 224 12.17 15.03 5.41
CA LEU A 224 12.18 13.60 5.71
C LEU A 224 12.06 13.35 7.21
N VAL A 225 11.05 12.57 7.61
CA VAL A 225 10.87 12.12 8.99
C VAL A 225 11.11 10.61 9.09
N LEU A 226 12.02 10.21 9.97
CA LEU A 226 12.32 8.82 10.28
C LEU A 226 11.67 8.40 11.60
N LEU A 227 10.88 7.33 11.55
CA LEU A 227 10.22 6.70 12.68
C LEU A 227 10.93 5.39 13.06
N PRO A 228 10.91 4.99 14.36
CA PRO A 228 11.37 3.68 14.76
C PRO A 228 10.49 2.57 14.14
N CYS A 229 11.08 1.41 13.86
CA CYS A 229 10.31 0.28 13.36
C CYS A 229 9.38 -0.25 14.44
N ARG A 230 8.11 -0.45 14.08
CA ARG A 230 7.12 -1.08 14.97
C ARG A 230 7.43 -2.53 15.32
N ALA A 231 8.29 -3.20 14.55
CA ALA A 231 8.77 -4.55 14.85
C ALA A 231 10.02 -4.56 15.73
N GLY A 232 10.43 -3.41 16.29
CA GLY A 232 11.61 -3.30 17.14
C GLY A 232 12.95 -3.53 16.42
N LYS A 233 12.93 -3.72 15.08
CA LYS A 233 14.15 -3.91 14.29
C LYS A 233 14.83 -2.58 13.95
N THR A 234 16.16 -2.60 13.90
CA THR A 234 16.93 -1.50 13.31
C THR A 234 16.68 -1.44 11.81
N LEU A 235 16.22 -0.29 11.32
CA LEU A 235 15.96 -0.07 9.90
C LEU A 235 17.26 0.29 9.19
N ARG A 236 17.63 -0.47 8.15
CA ARG A 236 18.80 -0.20 7.30
C ARG A 236 18.40 0.58 6.05
N ASN A 237 17.75 1.72 6.27
CA ASN A 237 17.31 2.59 5.18
C ASN A 237 18.51 3.06 4.34
N VAL A 238 18.31 3.17 3.03
CA VAL A 238 19.29 3.78 2.12
C VAL A 238 18.71 5.11 1.68
N VAL A 239 19.41 6.20 1.95
CA VAL A 239 18.99 7.55 1.55
C VAL A 239 20.12 8.16 0.75
N ARG A 240 20.01 8.13 -0.58
CA ARG A 240 21.07 8.63 -1.46
C ARG A 240 20.60 9.43 -2.65
N ASP A 241 21.47 10.32 -3.10
CA ASP A 241 21.29 11.09 -4.33
C ASP A 241 20.01 11.95 -4.32
N ASN A 242 19.40 12.21 -3.15
CA ASN A 242 18.19 13.02 -3.03
C ASN A 242 18.54 14.51 -2.98
N VAL A 243 17.64 15.35 -3.48
CA VAL A 243 17.70 16.81 -3.36
C VAL A 243 16.65 17.25 -2.35
N PHE A 244 17.10 17.94 -1.31
CA PHE A 244 16.26 18.63 -0.34
C PHE A 244 16.38 20.13 -0.62
N GLU A 245 15.27 20.78 -0.94
CA GLU A 245 15.29 22.19 -1.38
C GLU A 245 14.24 23.01 -0.63
N ASN A 246 14.62 24.20 -0.15
CA ASN A 246 13.73 25.12 0.56
C ASN A 246 12.99 24.43 1.72
N CYS A 247 13.74 23.88 2.68
CA CYS A 247 13.17 23.17 3.82
C CYS A 247 13.72 23.71 5.14
N VAL A 248 12.85 23.78 6.17
CA VAL A 248 13.26 24.21 7.52
C VAL A 248 14.16 23.16 8.18
N GLN A 249 13.82 21.88 8.06
CA GLN A 249 14.68 20.77 8.46
C GLN A 249 14.73 19.74 7.32
N PRO A 250 15.91 19.36 6.79
CA PRO A 250 15.96 18.35 5.74
C PRO A 250 15.62 16.96 6.27
N VAL A 251 16.05 16.63 7.49
CA VAL A 251 15.87 15.33 8.12
C VAL A 251 15.52 15.52 9.58
N GLN A 252 14.56 14.74 10.06
CA GLN A 252 14.14 14.68 11.46
C GLN A 252 13.98 13.23 11.89
N GLU A 253 14.44 12.91 13.10
CA GLU A 253 14.29 11.58 13.69
C GLU A 253 13.34 11.62 14.89
N ARG A 254 12.52 10.57 15.04
CA ARG A 254 11.62 10.38 16.20
C ARG A 254 12.17 9.37 17.22
N ALA A 255 13.30 8.75 16.91
CA ALA A 255 14.11 7.98 17.85
C ALA A 255 15.59 8.22 17.54
N LYS A 256 16.46 8.13 18.55
CA LYS A 256 17.89 8.40 18.37
C LYS A 256 18.52 7.41 17.37
N SER A 257 19.42 7.92 16.54
CA SER A 257 20.33 7.13 15.69
C SER A 257 19.68 6.40 14.49
N LEU A 258 18.46 6.73 14.09
CA LEU A 258 17.81 6.21 12.87
C LEU A 258 18.54 6.67 11.60
N TRP A 259 18.80 7.97 11.47
CA TRP A 259 19.62 8.61 10.46
C TRP A 259 21.06 8.11 10.52
N ALA A 260 21.63 7.96 11.72
CA ALA A 260 22.98 7.44 11.89
C ALA A 260 23.10 6.00 11.32
N ALA A 261 22.10 5.15 11.58
CA ALA A 261 22.05 3.77 11.09
C ALA A 261 21.77 3.65 9.58
N ALA A 262 21.22 4.69 8.94
CA ALA A 262 20.97 4.70 7.50
C ALA A 262 22.27 4.78 6.67
N THR A 263 22.26 4.15 5.49
CA THR A 263 23.32 4.36 4.49
C THR A 263 23.03 5.63 3.71
N LYS A 264 23.95 6.60 3.77
CA LYS A 264 23.75 7.96 3.25
C LYS A 264 24.84 8.29 2.23
N HIS A 265 24.48 8.80 1.05
CA HIS A 265 25.46 9.19 0.04
C HIS A 265 24.88 10.20 -0.97
N GLY A 266 25.65 11.17 -1.44
CA GLY A 266 25.25 12.03 -2.58
C GLY A 266 24.01 12.91 -2.39
N ASN A 267 23.46 13.03 -1.17
CA ASN A 267 22.31 13.90 -0.92
C ASN A 267 22.75 15.38 -0.97
N THR A 268 21.94 16.22 -1.62
CA THR A 268 22.17 17.66 -1.77
C THR A 268 21.14 18.44 -0.97
N PHE A 269 21.59 19.44 -0.21
CA PHE A 269 20.74 20.32 0.59
C PHE A 269 20.87 21.74 0.04
N LEU A 270 19.81 22.26 -0.57
CA LEU A 270 19.73 23.59 -1.18
C LEU A 270 18.80 24.44 -0.34
N ASP A 271 19.27 25.59 0.14
CA ASP A 271 18.45 26.50 0.96
C ASP A 271 17.78 25.81 2.17
N CYS A 272 18.50 24.83 2.72
CA CYS A 272 18.15 24.09 3.93
C CYS A 272 19.33 24.16 4.92
N PRO A 273 19.08 24.10 6.23
CA PRO A 273 20.12 23.72 7.18
C PRO A 273 20.71 22.34 6.84
N SER A 274 21.97 22.08 7.21
CA SER A 274 22.60 20.76 6.96
C SER A 274 21.93 19.65 7.78
N ALA A 275 21.79 18.45 7.21
CA ALA A 275 21.27 17.28 7.92
C ALA A 275 22.14 16.81 9.09
N GLU A 276 23.37 17.30 9.22
CA GLU A 276 24.22 17.00 10.39
C GLU A 276 23.71 17.65 11.68
N GLN A 277 22.77 18.59 11.59
CA GLN A 277 22.12 19.26 12.73
C GLN A 277 20.82 18.55 13.17
N THR A 278 20.63 17.29 12.82
CA THR A 278 19.41 16.54 13.16
C THR A 278 19.26 16.42 14.69
N GLU A 279 18.18 16.96 15.23
CA GLU A 279 17.79 16.78 16.64
C GLU A 279 16.63 15.77 16.73
N ALA A 280 16.71 14.87 17.70
CA ALA A 280 15.61 13.95 17.98
C ALA A 280 14.45 14.73 18.60
N ALA A 281 13.37 14.90 17.85
CA ALA A 281 12.19 15.57 18.39
C ALA A 281 11.48 14.65 19.41
N PRO A 282 10.84 15.21 20.43
CA PRO A 282 10.04 14.43 21.37
C PRO A 282 9.03 13.59 20.61
N ALA A 283 8.95 12.30 20.95
CA ALA A 283 8.02 11.39 20.34
C ALA A 283 6.59 11.81 20.73
N GLU A 284 5.84 12.40 19.80
CA GLU A 284 4.39 12.45 19.97
C GLU A 284 3.86 11.01 19.97
N PRO A 285 2.95 10.66 20.91
CA PRO A 285 2.31 9.37 20.88
C PRO A 285 1.51 9.25 19.59
N ILE A 286 1.99 8.43 18.65
CA ILE A 286 1.16 7.92 17.57
C ILE A 286 -0.02 7.25 18.27
N PRO A 287 -1.28 7.64 18.01
CA PRO A 287 -2.41 7.01 18.66
C PRO A 287 -2.34 5.50 18.43
N ALA A 288 -2.10 4.75 19.50
CA ALA A 288 -2.30 3.30 19.55
C ALA A 288 -3.79 2.94 19.53
N ALA A 289 -4.67 3.93 19.36
CA ALA A 289 -6.10 3.74 19.26
C ALA A 289 -6.44 3.04 17.94
N PHE A 290 -6.39 1.71 18.00
CA PHE A 290 -7.33 0.87 17.29
C PHE A 290 -8.73 1.32 17.71
N VAL A 291 -9.35 2.17 16.88
CA VAL A 291 -10.76 1.96 16.63
C VAL A 291 -10.76 0.72 15.73
N PRO A 292 -11.33 -0.43 16.16
CA PRO A 292 -11.64 -1.46 15.20
C PRO A 292 -12.32 -0.75 14.05
N ALA A 293 -11.76 -0.84 12.85
CA ALA A 293 -12.62 -0.69 11.69
C ALA A 293 -13.71 -1.71 11.97
N GLU A 294 -14.88 -1.21 12.37
CA GLU A 294 -16.11 -2.00 12.41
C GLU A 294 -16.05 -2.75 11.11
N ALA A 295 -15.93 -4.09 11.19
CA ALA A 295 -15.62 -4.89 10.02
C ALA A 295 -16.58 -4.39 8.97
N THR A 296 -16.06 -3.64 7.99
CA THR A 296 -16.85 -3.29 6.83
C THR A 296 -17.02 -4.69 6.30
N ARG A 297 -18.20 -5.27 6.59
CA ARG A 297 -18.75 -6.32 5.78
C ARG A 297 -18.63 -5.66 4.43
N HIS A 298 -17.59 -6.00 3.70
CA HIS A 298 -17.58 -5.80 2.28
C HIS A 298 -18.97 -6.28 1.93
N ALA A 299 -19.79 -5.39 1.39
CA ALA A 299 -20.98 -5.87 0.73
C ALA A 299 -20.37 -6.85 -0.27
N LEU A 300 -20.40 -8.14 0.07
CA LEU A 300 -20.24 -9.20 -0.86
C LEU A 300 -21.39 -8.85 -1.78
N LEU A 301 -21.05 -8.22 -2.91
CA LEU A 301 -21.86 -8.35 -4.09
C LEU A 301 -21.78 -9.84 -4.38
N GLU A 302 -22.58 -10.61 -3.65
CA GLU A 302 -22.95 -11.94 -4.08
C GLU A 302 -23.50 -11.70 -5.46
N ALA A 303 -22.79 -12.19 -6.48
CA ALA A 303 -23.34 -12.25 -7.81
C ALA A 303 -24.68 -12.94 -7.64
N GLY A 304 -25.78 -12.17 -7.77
CA GLY A 304 -27.10 -12.67 -7.46
C GLY A 304 -27.28 -13.97 -8.22
N HIS A 305 -27.58 -15.06 -7.51
CA HIS A 305 -27.96 -16.29 -8.16
C HIS A 305 -29.08 -15.95 -9.13
N LEU A 306 -28.82 -16.13 -10.42
CA LEU A 306 -29.80 -15.88 -11.46
C LEU A 306 -31.03 -16.71 -11.11
N ALA A 307 -32.15 -16.05 -10.83
CA ALA A 307 -33.40 -16.72 -10.44
C ALA A 307 -33.97 -17.62 -11.55
N GLY A 308 -33.39 -17.52 -12.75
CA GLY A 308 -33.65 -18.34 -13.92
C GLY A 308 -32.61 -18.07 -15.01
N PRO A 309 -32.63 -18.81 -16.12
CA PRO A 309 -31.76 -18.54 -17.26
C PRO A 309 -31.92 -17.09 -17.75
N ILE A 310 -30.80 -16.45 -18.10
CA ILE A 310 -30.80 -15.12 -18.70
C ILE A 310 -31.55 -15.20 -20.03
N ALA A 311 -32.64 -14.45 -20.15
CA ALA A 311 -33.26 -14.21 -21.44
C ALA A 311 -32.36 -13.24 -22.21
N VAL A 312 -31.58 -13.78 -23.13
CA VAL A 312 -30.85 -13.00 -24.13
C VAL A 312 -31.89 -12.34 -25.04
N ASP A 313 -31.78 -11.03 -25.25
CA ASP A 313 -32.64 -10.31 -26.20
C ASP A 313 -32.29 -10.71 -27.64
N GLY A 314 -33.31 -11.12 -28.39
CA GLY A 314 -33.15 -11.66 -29.74
C GLY A 314 -32.92 -13.17 -29.77
N SER A 315 -33.30 -13.79 -30.88
CA SER A 315 -33.01 -15.21 -31.08
C SER A 315 -31.52 -15.39 -31.32
N ILE A 316 -30.88 -16.31 -30.58
CA ILE A 316 -29.49 -16.71 -30.82
C ILE A 316 -29.31 -17.19 -32.27
N ASP A 317 -30.35 -17.72 -32.91
CA ASP A 317 -30.30 -18.15 -34.32
C ASP A 317 -30.19 -16.98 -35.32
N GLU A 318 -30.49 -15.75 -34.90
CA GLU A 318 -30.38 -14.55 -35.73
C GLU A 318 -28.99 -13.91 -35.67
N TRP A 319 -28.11 -14.41 -34.79
CA TRP A 319 -26.77 -13.86 -34.63
C TRP A 319 -25.86 -14.33 -35.77
N PRO A 320 -24.90 -13.50 -36.22
CA PRO A 320 -24.07 -13.78 -37.39
C PRO A 320 -22.94 -14.77 -37.09
N TRP A 321 -23.25 -15.97 -36.56
CA TRP A 321 -22.29 -17.00 -36.17
C TRP A 321 -21.39 -17.47 -37.32
N THR A 322 -21.88 -17.34 -38.55
CA THR A 322 -21.17 -17.70 -39.77
C THR A 322 -20.28 -16.58 -40.30
N ASP A 323 -20.39 -15.36 -39.78
CA ASP A 323 -19.55 -14.22 -40.17
C ASP A 323 -18.25 -14.22 -39.37
N PRO A 324 -17.10 -14.61 -39.96
CA PRO A 324 -15.82 -14.67 -39.24
C PRO A 324 -15.29 -13.29 -38.85
N LYS A 325 -15.87 -12.18 -39.37
CA LYS A 325 -15.51 -10.83 -38.97
C LYS A 325 -16.22 -10.38 -37.69
N ARG A 326 -17.35 -11.02 -37.36
CA ARG A 326 -18.16 -10.68 -36.18
C ARG A 326 -18.20 -11.78 -35.13
N ALA A 327 -17.90 -13.03 -35.49
CA ALA A 327 -17.93 -14.17 -34.58
C ALA A 327 -16.57 -14.88 -34.49
N MET A 328 -15.93 -14.82 -33.32
CA MET A 328 -14.62 -15.44 -33.06
C MET A 328 -14.73 -16.63 -32.09
N PRO A 329 -14.10 -17.78 -32.37
CA PRO A 329 -14.02 -18.88 -31.41
C PRO A 329 -13.18 -18.51 -30.20
N ILE A 330 -13.62 -18.91 -29.01
CA ILE A 330 -12.82 -18.85 -27.80
C ILE A 330 -11.77 -19.96 -27.91
N ARG A 331 -10.51 -19.55 -28.01
CA ARG A 331 -9.36 -20.45 -28.23
C ARG A 331 -8.36 -20.47 -27.08
N TYR A 332 -8.55 -19.64 -26.07
CA TYR A 332 -7.62 -19.55 -24.95
C TYR A 332 -8.36 -19.65 -23.63
N THR A 333 -7.73 -20.28 -22.63
CA THR A 333 -8.18 -20.25 -21.24
C THR A 333 -7.95 -18.85 -20.64
N PRO A 334 -8.56 -18.53 -19.49
CA PRO A 334 -8.24 -17.30 -18.76
C PRO A 334 -6.76 -17.16 -18.36
N THR A 335 -6.01 -18.27 -18.32
CA THR A 335 -4.57 -18.33 -18.04
C THR A 335 -3.69 -18.20 -19.29
N GLY A 336 -4.29 -18.13 -20.49
CA GLY A 336 -3.59 -17.95 -21.77
C GLY A 336 -3.22 -19.23 -22.49
N ASP A 337 -3.61 -20.40 -21.99
CA ASP A 337 -3.34 -21.70 -22.62
C ASP A 337 -4.28 -21.92 -23.82
N GLU A 338 -3.76 -22.48 -24.92
CA GLU A 338 -4.56 -22.76 -26.11
C GLU A 338 -5.49 -23.97 -25.87
N LEU A 339 -6.77 -23.81 -26.21
CA LEU A 339 -7.80 -24.84 -26.12
C LEU A 339 -7.74 -25.72 -27.39
N LEU A 340 -7.59 -27.03 -27.20
CA LEU A 340 -7.60 -28.04 -28.28
C LEU A 340 -8.89 -27.99 -29.13
N ASP A 341 -10.03 -27.71 -28.48
CA ASP A 341 -11.32 -27.48 -29.12
C ASP A 341 -11.94 -26.20 -28.58
N SER A 342 -12.50 -25.37 -29.47
CA SER A 342 -13.22 -24.17 -29.05
C SER A 342 -14.41 -24.53 -28.18
N LYS A 343 -14.50 -23.92 -26.99
CA LYS A 343 -15.59 -24.16 -26.03
C LYS A 343 -16.77 -23.19 -26.18
N GLY A 344 -16.68 -22.24 -27.11
CA GLY A 344 -17.73 -21.26 -27.37
C GLY A 344 -17.28 -20.22 -28.39
N ARG A 345 -18.18 -19.34 -28.83
CA ARG A 345 -17.86 -18.23 -29.74
C ARG A 345 -18.30 -16.90 -29.12
N LEU A 346 -17.50 -15.87 -29.32
CA LEU A 346 -17.82 -14.49 -29.00
C LEU A 346 -18.37 -13.83 -30.27
N CYS A 347 -19.51 -13.16 -30.18
CA CYS A 347 -20.08 -12.39 -31.28
C CYS A 347 -20.13 -10.91 -30.90
N ALA A 348 -19.63 -10.03 -31.78
CA ALA A 348 -19.86 -8.60 -31.70
C ALA A 348 -21.14 -8.28 -32.47
N ALA A 349 -22.13 -7.70 -31.78
CA ALA A 349 -23.38 -7.22 -32.37
C ALA A 349 -23.15 -5.96 -33.23
#